data_AF-A0A0Q4RC94-F1
#
_entry.id   AF-A0A0Q4RC94-F1
#
_cell.length_a   1.000
_cell.length_b   1.000
_cell.length_c   1.000
_cell.angle_alpha   90.00
_cell.angle_beta   90.00
_cell.angle_gamma   90.00
#
_symmetry.space_group_name_H-M   'P 1'
#
loop_
_entity.id
_entity.type
_entity.pdbx_description
1 polymer ?
#
loop_
_entity_poly.entity_id
_entity_poly.type
_entity_poly.pdbx_seq_one_letter_code
_entity_poly.pdbx_strand_id
1 'polypeptide(L)'
;MLNPRNETLLNEMKFYVRSSSVSDKKASEILMELEDHLLTAQQDGKSFEQVFGQNPKSYCDEIIRELPKPTKREQLETYALLLPLLLLWRFIMGFTGELIIPLYETIAYIILSSALACGLLIALRKGAFMPKRQSVWITCAISLVTLGAYFGFVVFAHRLLPAQPQLVFHGGYAYGIASVSLIIILISLFGPLLKKKK
;
A
#
# COMPACT_ATOMS: atom_id res chain seq x y z
N MET A 1 21.80 8.14 -22.23
CA MET A 1 21.27 6.90 -21.61
C MET A 1 22.18 6.51 -20.45
N LEU A 2 21.63 6.06 -19.33
CA LEU A 2 22.40 5.60 -18.18
C LEU A 2 23.01 4.23 -18.43
N ASN A 3 24.13 3.93 -17.78
CA ASN A 3 24.67 2.57 -17.75
C ASN A 3 23.82 1.66 -16.84
N PRO A 4 23.91 0.32 -16.99
CA PRO A 4 23.04 -0.61 -16.25
C PRO A 4 23.17 -0.54 -14.72
N ARG A 5 24.36 -0.20 -14.20
CA ARG A 5 24.60 -0.07 -12.76
C ARG A 5 23.91 1.17 -12.21
N ASN A 6 24.10 2.31 -12.86
CA ASN A 6 23.48 3.58 -12.50
C ASN A 6 21.95 3.51 -12.62
N GLU A 7 21.44 2.85 -13.66
CA GLU A 7 20.02 2.62 -13.86
C GLU A 7 19.41 1.79 -12.73
N THR A 8 20.08 0.72 -12.31
CA THR A 8 19.61 -0.14 -11.21
C THR A 8 19.52 0.64 -9.90
N LEU A 9 20.57 1.38 -9.54
CA LEU A 9 20.62 2.19 -8.32
C LEU A 9 19.56 3.31 -8.34
N LEU A 10 19.41 4.00 -9.48
CA LEU A 10 18.38 5.02 -9.66
C LEU A 10 16.96 4.42 -9.53
N ASN A 11 16.73 3.22 -10.05
CA ASN A 11 15.45 2.54 -9.92
C ASN A 11 15.12 2.17 -8.46
N GLU A 12 16.11 1.73 -7.68
CA GLU A 12 15.96 1.48 -6.24
C GLU A 12 15.59 2.77 -5.49
N MET A 13 16.28 3.89 -5.79
CA MET A 13 15.95 5.21 -5.23
C MET A 13 14.54 5.67 -5.63
N LYS A 14 14.18 5.55 -6.91
CA LYS A 14 12.84 5.87 -7.44
C LYS A 14 11.76 5.09 -6.72
N PHE A 15 11.97 3.80 -6.50
CA PHE A 15 11.03 2.97 -5.75
C PHE A 15 10.96 3.34 -4.27
N TYR A 16 12.09 3.64 -3.62
CA TYR A 16 12.13 4.03 -2.21
C TYR A 16 11.44 5.37 -1.93
N VAL A 17 11.68 6.39 -2.77
CA VAL A 17 11.05 7.72 -2.64
C VAL A 17 9.56 7.63 -2.92
N ARG A 18 9.12 6.89 -3.95
CA ARG A 18 7.68 6.71 -4.25
C ARG A 18 6.93 5.90 -3.18
N SER A 19 7.59 4.95 -2.54
CA SER A 19 7.00 4.19 -1.42
C SER A 19 7.04 4.94 -0.10
N SER A 20 7.61 6.15 -0.06
CA SER A 20 7.59 7.01 1.10
C SER A 20 6.25 7.76 1.22
N SER A 21 6.06 8.46 2.34
CA SER A 21 4.85 9.24 2.58
C SER A 21 4.79 10.54 1.76
N VAL A 22 5.77 10.83 0.90
CA VAL A 22 5.84 12.08 0.13
C VAL A 22 4.72 12.12 -0.91
N SER A 23 4.19 13.32 -1.19
CA SER A 23 3.17 13.46 -2.23
C SER A 23 3.71 13.06 -3.61
N ASP A 24 2.89 12.36 -4.41
CA ASP A 24 3.28 11.85 -5.73
C ASP A 24 3.91 12.92 -6.63
N LYS A 25 3.38 14.15 -6.58
CA LYS A 25 3.89 15.27 -7.37
C LYS A 25 5.33 15.62 -6.99
N LYS A 26 5.61 15.80 -5.70
CA LYS A 26 6.95 16.15 -5.20
C LYS A 26 7.94 15.00 -5.35
N ALA A 27 7.48 13.77 -5.13
CA ALA A 27 8.26 12.59 -5.43
C ALA A 27 8.65 12.57 -6.91
N SER A 28 7.72 12.86 -7.84
CA SER A 28 8.04 12.89 -9.27
C SER A 28 9.02 14.01 -9.65
N GLU A 29 8.88 15.20 -9.08
CA GLU A 29 9.78 16.35 -9.31
C GLU A 29 11.22 15.99 -8.90
N ILE A 30 11.40 15.51 -7.67
CA ILE A 30 12.72 15.11 -7.17
C ILE A 30 13.30 13.95 -7.98
N LEU A 31 12.49 12.94 -8.31
CA LEU A 31 13.01 11.80 -9.06
C LEU A 31 13.47 12.17 -10.47
N MET A 32 12.89 13.21 -11.06
CA MET A 32 13.33 13.78 -12.33
C MET A 32 14.66 14.52 -12.17
N GLU A 33 14.81 15.31 -11.11
CA GLU A 33 16.06 15.99 -10.76
C GLU A 33 17.20 15.00 -10.49
N LEU A 34 16.94 13.93 -9.72
CA LEU A 34 17.93 12.88 -9.44
C LEU A 34 18.39 12.17 -10.71
N GLU A 35 17.48 11.94 -11.66
CA GLU A 35 17.81 11.33 -12.94
C GLU A 35 18.69 12.25 -13.79
N ASP A 36 18.36 13.54 -13.85
CA ASP A 36 19.13 14.54 -14.61
C ASP A 36 20.54 14.77 -14.03
N HIS A 37 20.65 14.87 -12.71
CA HIS A 37 21.93 14.96 -12.01
C HIS A 37 22.80 13.73 -12.26
N LEU A 38 22.23 12.53 -12.23
CA LEU A 38 22.98 11.30 -12.50
C LEU A 38 23.43 11.22 -13.97
N LEU A 39 22.58 11.65 -14.90
CA LEU A 39 22.90 11.67 -16.32
C LEU A 39 24.06 12.63 -16.61
N THR A 40 24.00 13.84 -16.06
CA THR A 40 25.05 14.86 -16.19
C THR A 40 26.37 14.38 -15.59
N ALA A 41 26.33 13.82 -14.38
CA ALA A 41 27.52 13.27 -13.74
C ALA A 41 28.15 12.12 -14.53
N GLN A 42 27.32 11.27 -15.14
CA GLN A 42 27.82 10.19 -16.01
C GLN A 42 28.50 10.75 -17.27
N GLN A 43 27.99 11.84 -17.84
CA GLN A 43 28.63 12.53 -18.98
C GLN A 43 29.97 13.16 -18.59
N ASP A 44 30.09 13.68 -17.37
CA ASP A 44 31.33 14.20 -16.78
C ASP A 44 32.34 13.11 -16.36
N GLY A 45 31.99 11.83 -16.51
CA GLY A 45 32.83 10.71 -16.06
C GLY A 45 32.88 10.50 -14.53
N LYS A 46 31.96 11.11 -13.77
CA LYS A 46 31.83 10.93 -12.32
C LYS A 46 31.06 9.65 -11.99
N SER A 47 31.42 8.99 -10.90
CA SER A 47 30.71 7.80 -10.42
C SER A 47 29.44 8.18 -9.66
N PHE A 48 28.49 7.24 -9.56
CA PHE A 48 27.26 7.42 -8.78
C PHE A 48 27.56 7.81 -7.33
N GLU A 49 28.56 7.17 -6.72
CA GLU A 49 28.95 7.39 -5.33
C GLU A 49 29.57 8.77 -5.10
N GLN A 50 30.14 9.40 -6.13
CA GLN A 50 30.64 10.77 -6.04
C GLN A 50 29.49 11.80 -6.04
N VAL A 51 28.32 11.44 -6.56
CA VAL A 51 27.14 12.32 -6.66
C VAL A 51 26.21 12.13 -5.47
N PHE A 52 25.87 10.88 -5.14
CA PHE A 52 24.86 10.53 -4.14
C PHE A 52 25.46 9.89 -2.86
N GLY A 53 26.78 9.78 -2.79
CA GLY A 53 27.48 9.12 -1.70
C GLY A 53 27.46 7.59 -1.78
N GLN A 54 28.13 6.95 -0.83
CA GLN A 54 28.24 5.48 -0.79
C GLN A 54 26.94 4.77 -0.36
N ASN A 55 25.99 5.51 0.23
CA ASN A 55 24.74 4.95 0.73
C ASN A 55 23.53 5.68 0.13
N PRO A 56 22.99 5.21 -1.01
CA PRO A 56 21.86 5.85 -1.69
C PRO A 56 20.61 5.93 -0.82
N LYS A 57 20.42 4.98 0.10
CA LYS A 57 19.30 4.99 1.05
C LYS A 57 19.38 6.18 2.00
N SER A 58 20.57 6.48 2.54
CA SER A 58 20.77 7.62 3.45
C SER A 58 20.45 8.93 2.75
N TYR A 59 20.88 9.07 1.50
CA TYR A 59 20.59 10.22 0.68
C TYR A 59 19.09 10.39 0.42
N CYS A 60 18.37 9.30 0.08
CA CYS A 60 16.92 9.37 -0.04
C CYS A 60 16.22 9.71 1.30
N ASP A 61 16.71 9.20 2.43
CA ASP A 61 16.15 9.48 3.75
C ASP A 61 16.27 10.96 4.13
N GLU A 62 17.38 11.62 3.77
CA GLU A 62 17.56 13.08 3.93
C GLU A 62 16.55 13.86 3.10
N ILE A 63 16.46 13.56 1.79
CA ILE A 63 15.50 14.24 0.91
C ILE A 63 14.06 14.07 1.41
N ILE A 64 13.67 12.84 1.79
CA ILE A 64 12.32 12.56 2.31
C ILE A 64 12.05 13.33 3.62
N ARG A 65 13.06 13.58 4.44
CA ARG A 65 12.94 14.34 5.69
C ARG A 65 12.71 15.83 5.46
N GLU A 66 13.37 16.40 4.46
CA GLU A 66 13.23 17.81 4.09
C GLU A 66 11.92 18.09 3.37
N LEU A 67 11.34 17.07 2.73
CA LEU A 67 10.07 17.19 2.07
C LEU A 67 8.90 17.35 3.05
N PRO A 68 7.93 18.21 2.73
CA PRO A 68 6.74 18.36 3.54
C PRO A 68 5.95 17.05 3.52
N LYS A 69 5.65 16.59 4.73
CA LYS A 69 4.84 15.40 4.97
C LYS A 69 3.44 15.56 4.37
N PRO A 70 2.81 14.44 4.00
CA PRO A 70 1.48 14.48 3.42
C PRO A 70 0.52 15.01 4.48
N THR A 71 -0.41 15.83 4.04
CA THR A 71 -1.48 16.37 4.88
C THR A 71 -2.39 15.24 5.38
N LYS A 72 -3.08 15.47 6.50
CA LYS A 72 -4.10 14.52 7.00
C LYS A 72 -5.16 14.20 5.94
N ARG A 73 -5.46 15.15 5.06
CA ARG A 73 -6.37 14.97 3.93
C ARG A 73 -5.83 13.95 2.93
N GLU A 74 -4.57 14.07 2.52
CA GLU A 74 -3.95 13.12 1.59
C GLU A 74 -3.90 11.71 2.20
N GLN A 75 -3.56 11.60 3.49
CA GLN A 75 -3.58 10.31 4.21
C GLN A 75 -4.98 9.70 4.24
N LEU A 76 -6.02 10.51 4.47
CA LEU A 76 -7.40 10.06 4.46
C LEU A 76 -7.86 9.67 3.06
N GLU A 77 -7.47 10.41 2.02
CA GLU A 77 -7.76 10.05 0.63
C GLU A 77 -7.13 8.69 0.28
N THR A 78 -5.88 8.43 0.68
CA THR A 78 -5.24 7.11 0.50
C THR A 78 -5.99 6.01 1.25
N TYR A 79 -6.37 6.25 2.51
CA TYR A 79 -7.11 5.25 3.29
C TYR A 79 -8.52 4.99 2.72
N ALA A 80 -9.21 6.03 2.24
CA ALA A 80 -10.51 5.92 1.61
C ALA A 80 -10.47 5.14 0.29
N LEU A 81 -9.34 5.15 -0.42
CA LEU A 81 -9.13 4.31 -1.60
C LEU A 81 -8.84 2.85 -1.23
N LEU A 82 -8.06 2.60 -0.18
CA LEU A 82 -7.65 1.25 0.24
C LEU A 82 -8.76 0.48 0.95
N LEU A 83 -9.55 1.14 1.80
CA LEU A 83 -10.55 0.46 2.64
C LEU A 83 -11.60 -0.34 1.84
N PRO A 84 -12.20 0.18 0.75
CA PRO A 84 -13.15 -0.59 -0.06
C PRO A 84 -12.51 -1.80 -0.75
N LEU A 85 -11.25 -1.70 -1.16
CA LEU A 85 -10.51 -2.81 -1.78
C LEU A 85 -10.31 -3.96 -0.79
N LEU A 86 -10.01 -3.65 0.47
CA LEU A 86 -9.89 -4.68 1.53
C LEU A 86 -11.21 -5.39 1.77
N LEU A 87 -12.35 -4.70 1.65
CA LEU A 87 -13.67 -5.27 1.93
C LEU A 87 -14.34 -5.96 0.73
N LEU A 88 -13.71 -5.94 -0.45
CA LEU A 88 -14.28 -6.44 -1.70
C LEU A 88 -14.82 -7.86 -1.59
N TRP A 89 -14.02 -8.78 -1.04
CA TRP A 89 -14.41 -10.19 -0.89
C TRP A 89 -15.62 -10.37 0.05
N ARG A 90 -15.84 -9.45 1.00
CA ARG A 90 -16.99 -9.52 1.91
C ARG A 90 -18.30 -9.19 1.20
N PHE A 91 -18.28 -8.15 0.39
CA PHE A 91 -19.48 -7.66 -0.29
C PHE A 91 -19.84 -8.48 -1.53
N ILE A 92 -18.88 -9.25 -2.08
CA ILE A 92 -19.15 -10.13 -3.21
C ILE A 92 -20.19 -11.21 -2.89
N MET A 93 -20.24 -11.68 -1.63
CA MET A 93 -21.23 -12.65 -1.20
C MET A 93 -22.65 -12.10 -1.27
N GLY A 94 -22.86 -10.78 -1.19
CA GLY A 94 -24.19 -10.18 -1.32
C GLY A 94 -24.83 -10.38 -2.70
N PHE A 95 -24.05 -10.68 -3.75
CA PHE A 95 -24.59 -11.09 -5.05
C PHE A 95 -25.21 -12.49 -5.06
N THR A 96 -25.03 -13.27 -4.01
CA THR A 96 -25.72 -14.56 -3.84
C THR A 96 -27.16 -14.42 -3.34
N GLY A 97 -27.59 -13.19 -3.00
CA GLY A 97 -28.93 -12.90 -2.48
C GLY A 97 -29.04 -12.93 -0.95
N GLU A 98 -27.99 -13.39 -0.27
CA GLU A 98 -27.85 -13.34 1.19
C GLU A 98 -26.55 -12.64 1.56
N LEU A 99 -26.64 -11.64 2.45
CA LEU A 99 -25.49 -10.93 2.97
C LEU A 99 -25.52 -11.00 4.50
N ILE A 100 -24.64 -11.82 5.06
CA ILE A 100 -24.47 -12.00 6.50
C ILE A 100 -23.21 -11.25 6.92
N ILE A 101 -23.38 -10.21 7.74
CA ILE A 101 -22.28 -9.38 8.25
C ILE A 101 -22.17 -9.58 9.76
N PRO A 102 -21.29 -10.48 10.22
CA PRO A 102 -20.92 -10.57 11.63
C PRO A 102 -20.08 -9.35 12.00
N LEU A 103 -20.60 -8.48 12.88
CA LEU A 103 -19.98 -7.18 13.16
C LEU A 103 -18.56 -7.32 13.73
N TYR A 104 -18.36 -8.25 14.68
CA TYR A 104 -17.07 -8.43 15.34
C TYR A 104 -15.99 -8.96 14.37
N GLU A 105 -16.29 -9.94 13.50
CA GLU A 105 -15.35 -10.40 12.47
C GLU A 105 -15.08 -9.31 11.46
N THR A 106 -16.09 -8.48 11.18
CA THR A 106 -15.94 -7.35 10.26
C THR A 106 -14.95 -6.33 10.79
N ILE A 107 -15.11 -5.92 12.04
CA ILE A 107 -14.20 -4.98 12.69
C ILE A 107 -12.79 -5.56 12.80
N ALA A 108 -12.66 -6.80 13.28
CA ALA A 108 -11.36 -7.44 13.44
C ALA A 108 -10.64 -7.64 12.10
N TYR A 109 -11.36 -8.02 11.05
CA TYR A 109 -10.81 -8.10 9.71
C TYR A 109 -10.35 -6.74 9.19
N ILE A 110 -11.11 -5.65 9.38
CA ILE A 110 -10.68 -4.31 8.95
C ILE A 110 -9.39 -3.92 9.65
N ILE A 111 -9.29 -4.16 10.96
CA ILE A 111 -8.10 -3.83 11.75
C ILE A 111 -6.89 -4.68 11.27
N LEU A 112 -7.05 -5.99 11.16
CA LEU A 112 -5.98 -6.92 10.78
C LEU A 112 -5.53 -6.71 9.33
N SER A 113 -6.46 -6.50 8.40
CA SER A 113 -6.15 -6.24 6.99
C SER A 113 -5.48 -4.88 6.81
N SER A 114 -5.89 -3.86 7.55
CA SER A 114 -5.22 -2.54 7.55
C SER A 114 -3.80 -2.64 8.12
N ALA A 115 -3.62 -3.39 9.22
CA ALA A 115 -2.31 -3.66 9.80
C ALA A 115 -1.40 -4.43 8.83
N LEU A 116 -1.94 -5.44 8.13
CA LEU A 116 -1.22 -6.18 7.10
C LEU A 116 -0.82 -5.26 5.93
N ALA A 117 -1.75 -4.48 5.40
CA ALA A 117 -1.48 -3.54 4.32
C ALA A 117 -0.37 -2.56 4.70
N CYS A 118 -0.43 -1.97 5.89
CA CYS A 118 0.62 -1.09 6.41
C CYS A 118 1.96 -1.82 6.58
N GLY A 119 1.95 -3.02 7.16
CA GLY A 119 3.14 -3.86 7.32
C GLY A 119 3.79 -4.21 5.97
N LEU A 120 2.98 -4.56 4.97
CA LEU A 120 3.45 -4.84 3.60
C LEU A 120 4.03 -3.59 2.94
N LEU A 121 3.40 -2.43 3.08
CA LEU A 121 3.95 -1.16 2.55
C LEU A 121 5.32 -0.84 3.17
N ILE A 122 5.46 -1.01 4.49
CA ILE A 122 6.74 -0.81 5.18
C ILE A 122 7.78 -1.85 4.74
N ALA A 123 7.38 -3.12 4.60
CA ALA A 123 8.26 -4.19 4.15
C ALA A 123 8.74 -3.96 2.72
N LEU A 124 7.85 -3.56 1.80
CA LEU A 124 8.19 -3.19 0.43
C LEU A 124 9.18 -2.03 0.41
N ARG A 125 8.93 -0.96 1.18
CA ARG A 125 9.83 0.19 1.27
C ARG A 125 11.22 -0.22 1.76
N LYS A 126 11.32 -1.02 2.83
CA LYS A 126 12.62 -1.53 3.32
C LYS A 126 13.26 -2.50 2.32
N GLY A 127 12.45 -3.25 1.59
CA GLY A 127 12.84 -4.17 0.54
C GLY A 127 13.52 -3.51 -0.67
N ALA A 128 13.34 -2.20 -0.87
CA ALA A 128 13.92 -1.44 -1.98
C ALA A 128 15.45 -1.58 -2.11
N PHE A 129 16.15 -1.63 -0.97
CA PHE A 129 17.61 -1.70 -0.89
C PHE A 129 18.10 -3.04 -0.31
N MET A 130 17.21 -4.04 -0.18
CA MET A 130 17.55 -5.35 0.37
C MET A 130 17.66 -6.40 -0.74
N PRO A 131 18.45 -7.47 -0.54
CA PRO A 131 18.50 -8.57 -1.50
C PRO A 131 17.12 -9.21 -1.64
N LYS A 132 16.73 -9.52 -2.89
CA LYS A 132 15.38 -10.01 -3.24
C LYS A 132 14.88 -11.15 -2.34
N ARG A 133 15.76 -12.08 -1.95
CA ARG A 133 15.43 -13.19 -1.05
C ARG A 133 14.96 -12.73 0.33
N GLN A 134 15.63 -11.77 0.96
CA GLN A 134 15.26 -11.29 2.30
C GLN A 134 13.93 -10.52 2.27
N SER A 135 13.69 -9.71 1.24
CA SER A 135 12.42 -8.98 1.08
C SER A 135 11.22 -9.94 0.98
N VAL A 136 11.35 -11.02 0.21
CA VAL A 136 10.31 -12.05 0.09
C VAL A 136 10.05 -12.75 1.43
N TRP A 137 11.10 -13.11 2.17
CA TRP A 137 10.98 -13.77 3.47
C TRP A 137 10.27 -12.88 4.51
N ILE A 138 10.61 -11.58 4.57
CA ILE A 138 9.95 -10.63 5.47
C ILE A 138 8.47 -10.50 5.11
N THR A 139 8.16 -10.36 3.82
CA THR A 139 6.79 -10.23 3.32
C THR A 139 5.97 -11.48 3.63
N CYS A 140 6.55 -12.66 3.44
CA CYS A 140 5.94 -13.95 3.77
C CYS A 140 5.69 -14.08 5.28
N ALA A 141 6.69 -13.74 6.12
CA ALA A 141 6.56 -13.81 7.57
C ALA A 141 5.44 -12.89 8.11
N ILE A 142 5.38 -11.63 7.64
CA ILE A 142 4.30 -10.70 8.02
C ILE A 142 2.93 -11.28 7.64
N SER A 143 2.81 -11.81 6.42
CA SER A 143 1.56 -12.37 5.91
C SER A 143 1.11 -13.58 6.74
N LEU A 144 2.04 -14.45 7.12
CA LEU A 144 1.77 -15.65 7.90
C LEU A 144 1.37 -15.31 9.35
N VAL A 145 2.02 -14.31 9.96
CA VAL A 145 1.65 -13.80 11.28
C VAL A 145 0.25 -13.20 11.28
N THR A 146 -0.09 -12.37 10.29
CA THR A 146 -1.44 -11.78 10.21
C THR A 146 -2.50 -12.85 9.96
N LEU A 147 -2.23 -13.83 9.10
CA LEU A 147 -3.16 -14.94 8.85
C LEU A 147 -3.38 -15.79 10.10
N GLY A 148 -2.32 -16.09 10.84
CA GLY A 148 -2.41 -16.77 12.14
C GLY A 148 -3.20 -15.97 13.17
N ALA A 149 -2.99 -14.65 13.24
CA ALA A 149 -3.75 -13.77 14.12
C ALA A 149 -5.24 -13.72 13.76
N TYR A 150 -5.58 -13.68 12.46
CA TYR A 150 -6.97 -13.73 11.99
C TYR A 150 -7.64 -15.05 12.37
N PHE A 151 -6.98 -16.17 12.07
CA PHE A 151 -7.51 -17.50 12.39
C PHE A 151 -7.67 -17.69 13.91
N GLY A 152 -6.68 -17.27 14.69
CA GLY A 152 -6.74 -17.29 16.15
C GLY A 152 -7.89 -16.44 16.69
N PHE A 153 -8.10 -15.24 16.14
CA PHE A 153 -9.23 -14.39 16.51
C PHE A 153 -10.58 -15.04 16.20
N VAL A 154 -10.76 -15.63 15.02
CA VAL A 154 -12.02 -16.29 14.63
C VAL A 154 -12.32 -17.47 15.55
N VAL A 155 -11.34 -18.34 15.81
CA VAL A 155 -11.51 -19.49 16.72
C VAL A 155 -11.81 -19.02 18.14
N PHE A 156 -11.09 -18.00 18.63
CA PHE A 156 -11.31 -17.43 19.95
C PHE A 156 -12.70 -16.82 20.08
N ALA A 157 -13.12 -16.02 19.11
CA ALA A 157 -14.41 -15.34 19.13
C ALA A 157 -15.58 -16.33 19.03
N HIS A 158 -15.46 -17.39 18.23
CA HIS A 158 -16.47 -18.44 18.17
C HIS A 158 -16.57 -19.21 19.50
N ARG A 159 -15.46 -19.42 20.21
CA ARG A 159 -15.48 -20.06 21.54
C ARG A 159 -16.04 -19.17 22.65
N LEU A 160 -15.76 -17.86 22.63
CA LEU A 160 -16.12 -16.95 23.73
C LEU A 160 -17.52 -16.34 23.57
N LEU A 161 -17.98 -16.11 22.34
CA LEU A 161 -19.24 -15.41 22.05
C LEU A 161 -20.13 -16.26 21.13
N PRO A 162 -20.95 -17.17 21.69
CA PRO A 162 -21.85 -18.01 20.88
C PRO A 162 -22.99 -17.21 20.22
N ALA A 163 -23.36 -16.05 20.78
CA ALA A 163 -24.32 -15.13 20.18
C ALA A 163 -23.60 -13.92 19.58
N GLN A 164 -23.41 -13.95 18.27
CA GLN A 164 -22.76 -12.88 17.54
C GLN A 164 -23.82 -11.94 16.98
N PRO A 165 -23.71 -10.62 17.15
CA PRO A 165 -24.59 -9.69 16.46
C PRO A 165 -24.30 -9.77 14.96
N GLN A 166 -25.24 -10.37 14.24
CA GLN A 166 -25.19 -10.57 12.80
C GLN A 166 -26.21 -9.65 12.14
N LEU A 167 -25.77 -8.87 11.17
CA LEU A 167 -26.68 -8.17 10.27
C LEU A 167 -26.93 -9.09 9.09
N VAL A 168 -28.17 -9.55 8.95
CA VAL A 168 -28.58 -10.40 7.84
C VAL A 168 -29.47 -9.57 6.92
N PHE A 169 -29.01 -9.40 5.68
CA PHE A 169 -29.80 -8.79 4.61
C PHE A 169 -30.19 -9.87 3.61
N HIS A 170 -31.48 -9.94 3.29
CA HIS A 170 -32.03 -10.88 2.32
C HIS A 170 -32.54 -10.15 1.08
N GLY A 171 -32.41 -10.81 -0.07
CA GLY A 171 -33.04 -10.39 -1.33
C GLY A 171 -32.55 -9.04 -1.83
N GLY A 172 -33.48 -8.15 -2.19
CA GLY A 172 -33.17 -6.86 -2.83
C GLY A 172 -32.17 -5.99 -2.07
N TYR A 173 -32.18 -6.03 -0.73
CA TYR A 173 -31.25 -5.27 0.09
C TYR A 173 -29.81 -5.79 0.00
N ALA A 174 -29.62 -7.11 -0.10
CA ALA A 174 -28.30 -7.72 -0.28
C ALA A 174 -27.68 -7.32 -1.62
N TYR A 175 -28.46 -7.39 -2.70
CA TYR A 175 -28.03 -6.94 -4.03
C TYR A 175 -27.75 -5.43 -4.06
N GLY A 176 -28.57 -4.63 -3.38
CA GLY A 176 -28.38 -3.19 -3.26
C GLY A 176 -27.06 -2.82 -2.61
N ILE A 177 -26.77 -3.41 -1.44
CA ILE A 177 -25.50 -3.17 -0.71
C ILE A 177 -24.31 -3.65 -1.56
N ALA A 178 -24.38 -4.84 -2.15
CA ALA A 178 -23.31 -5.36 -3.01
C ALA A 178 -23.03 -4.45 -4.21
N SER A 179 -24.08 -3.93 -4.85
CA SER A 179 -23.98 -3.03 -6.00
C SER A 179 -23.35 -1.68 -5.62
N VAL A 180 -23.78 -1.08 -4.50
CA VAL A 180 -23.20 0.17 -3.99
C VAL A 180 -21.72 -0.02 -3.64
N SER A 181 -21.38 -1.11 -2.94
CA SER A 181 -19.99 -1.42 -2.62
C SER A 181 -19.14 -1.60 -3.87
N LEU A 182 -19.67 -2.26 -4.91
CA LEU A 182 -18.98 -2.43 -6.19
C LEU A 182 -18.75 -1.08 -6.90
N ILE A 183 -19.73 -0.17 -6.89
CA ILE A 183 -19.58 1.19 -7.42
C ILE A 183 -18.49 1.96 -6.67
N ILE A 184 -18.46 1.89 -5.34
CA ILE A 184 -17.43 2.53 -4.51
C ILE A 184 -16.03 1.99 -4.86
N ILE A 185 -15.91 0.67 -5.05
CA ILE A 185 -14.66 0.02 -5.46
C ILE A 185 -14.22 0.48 -6.85
N LEU A 186 -15.16 0.54 -7.82
CA LEU A 186 -14.86 1.05 -9.16
C LEU A 186 -14.39 2.51 -9.11
N ILE A 187 -15.04 3.36 -8.33
CA ILE A 187 -14.59 4.75 -8.11
C ILE A 187 -13.21 4.77 -7.47
N SER A 188 -12.92 3.87 -6.54
CA SER A 188 -11.61 3.79 -5.88
C SER A 188 -10.49 3.32 -6.82
N LEU A 189 -10.79 2.38 -7.71
CA LEU A 189 -9.83 1.90 -8.73
C LEU A 189 -9.60 2.92 -9.85
N PHE A 190 -10.67 3.52 -10.38
CA PHE A 190 -10.60 4.40 -11.54
C PHE A 190 -10.47 5.88 -11.21
N GLY A 191 -10.81 6.31 -9.99
CA GLY A 191 -10.70 7.71 -9.55
C GLY A 191 -9.29 8.29 -9.68
N PRO A 192 -8.23 7.59 -9.23
CA PRO A 192 -6.85 8.03 -9.41
C PRO A 192 -6.43 8.11 -10.88
N LEU A 193 -6.92 7.18 -11.72
CA LEU A 193 -6.63 7.15 -13.17
C LEU A 193 -7.28 8.33 -13.89
N LEU A 194 -8.45 8.77 -13.45
CA LEU A 194 -9.18 9.92 -14.01
C LEU A 194 -8.59 11.27 -13.56
N LYS A 195 -8.03 11.36 -12.34
CA LYS A 195 -7.35 12.57 -11.85
C LYS A 195 -6.03 12.87 -12.57
N LYS A 196 -5.32 11.85 -13.07
CA LYS A 196 -4.01 12.01 -13.77
C LYS A 196 -4.08 12.68 -15.15
N LYS A 197 -5.27 12.99 -15.67
CA LYS A 197 -5.48 13.63 -16.98
C LYS A 197 -5.69 15.15 -16.94
N LYS A 198 -5.48 15.81 -15.79
CA LYS A 198 -5.54 17.28 -15.67
C LYS A 198 -4.23 17.86 -15.18
#